data_AF-A0A9D8FRC3-F1
#
_entry.id   AF-A0A9D8FRC3-F1
#
_cell.length_a   1.000
_cell.length_b   1.000
_cell.length_c   1.000
_cell.angle_alpha   90.00
_cell.angle_beta   90.00
_cell.angle_gamma   90.00
#
_symmetry.space_group_name_H-M   'P 1'
#
loop_
_entity.id
_entity.type
_entity.pdbx_description
1 polymer ?
#
loop_
_entity_poly.entity_id
_entity_poly.type
_entity_poly.pdbx_seq_one_letter_code
_entity_poly.pdbx_strand_id
1 'polypeptide(L)'
;MSCRCRGIRGATTVPENNVEAILSATQELLQTIIDENGVCQEDVASVIFTTTPDLDAVCPAAAARQMGWTYTALLCLQEMVVPESLPRCIRVLIHWNTDRAIDEIHHVYLHQARVLRPDLVARSI
;
A
#
# COMPACT_ATOMS: atom_id res chain seq x y z
N MET A 1 11.50 13.61 22.19
CA MET A 1 10.46 12.69 21.69
C MET A 1 11.16 11.50 21.06
N SER A 2 10.69 10.28 21.32
CA SER A 2 11.29 9.07 20.76
C SER A 2 10.54 8.71 19.49
N CYS A 3 11.01 9.17 18.34
CA CYS A 3 10.53 8.70 17.04
C CYS A 3 10.67 7.17 16.96
N ARG A 4 9.58 6.48 16.55
CA ARG A 4 9.56 5.03 16.32
C ARG A 4 9.23 4.76 14.87
N CYS A 5 9.82 3.71 14.32
CA CYS A 5 9.40 3.20 13.01
C CYS A 5 8.16 2.31 13.18
N ARG A 6 7.10 2.59 12.41
CA ARG A 6 5.83 1.86 12.34
C ARG A 6 5.58 1.39 10.91
N GLY A 7 4.97 0.22 10.79
CA GLY A 7 4.52 -0.31 9.50
C GLY A 7 3.08 0.10 9.25
N ILE A 8 2.78 0.68 8.08
CA ILE A 8 1.41 0.81 7.58
C ILE A 8 1.21 -0.19 6.45
N ARG A 9 0.20 -1.06 6.59
CA ARG A 9 -0.22 -1.97 5.53
C ARG A 9 -1.28 -1.32 4.65
N GLY A 10 -1.14 -1.55 3.35
CA GLY A 10 -2.18 -1.28 2.38
C GLY A 10 -2.35 -2.45 1.41
N ALA A 11 -3.55 -2.64 0.88
CA ALA A 11 -3.79 -3.54 -0.23
C ALA A 11 -4.97 -3.07 -1.10
N THR A 12 -4.87 -3.31 -2.40
CA THR A 12 -5.93 -3.03 -3.38
C THR A 12 -5.91 -4.10 -4.47
N THR A 13 -6.92 -4.11 -5.33
CA THR A 13 -7.00 -4.99 -6.51
C THR A 13 -7.35 -4.21 -7.75
N VAL A 14 -6.86 -4.67 -8.90
CA VAL A 14 -7.19 -4.07 -10.21
C VAL A 14 -8.09 -4.98 -11.04
N PRO A 15 -8.97 -4.41 -11.88
CA PRO A 15 -9.86 -5.20 -12.74
C PRO A 15 -9.11 -5.87 -13.91
N GLU A 16 -7.95 -5.36 -14.29
CA GLU A 16 -7.15 -5.83 -15.44
C GLU A 16 -5.67 -5.48 -15.29
N ASN A 17 -4.81 -6.25 -15.95
CA ASN A 17 -3.36 -6.03 -15.97
C ASN A 17 -2.98 -5.04 -17.07
N ASN A 18 -3.17 -3.75 -16.81
CA ASN A 18 -2.66 -2.68 -17.67
C ASN A 18 -2.07 -1.54 -16.84
N VAL A 19 -1.32 -0.67 -17.53
CA VAL A 19 -0.56 0.42 -16.88
C VAL A 19 -1.49 1.36 -16.12
N GLU A 20 -2.59 1.80 -16.73
CA GLU A 20 -3.52 2.75 -16.14
C GLU A 20 -4.19 2.20 -14.88
N ALA A 21 -4.70 0.97 -14.92
CA ALA A 21 -5.36 0.33 -13.80
C ALA A 21 -4.42 0.16 -12.60
N ILE A 22 -3.18 -0.30 -12.83
CA ILE A 22 -2.17 -0.48 -11.78
C ILE A 22 -1.78 0.85 -11.15
N LEU A 23 -1.50 1.88 -11.96
CA LEU A 23 -1.09 3.19 -11.45
C LEU A 23 -2.22 3.86 -10.68
N SER A 24 -3.42 3.93 -11.26
CA SER A 24 -4.58 4.58 -10.64
C SER A 24 -4.96 3.92 -9.30
N ALA A 25 -5.01 2.59 -9.25
CA ALA A 25 -5.31 1.89 -8.00
C ALA A 25 -4.20 2.05 -6.95
N THR A 26 -2.93 2.12 -7.36
CA THR A 26 -1.82 2.38 -6.43
C THR A 26 -1.86 3.80 -5.88
N GLN A 27 -2.19 4.80 -6.72
CA GLN A 27 -2.35 6.19 -6.29
C GLN A 27 -3.51 6.32 -5.29
N GLU A 28 -4.66 5.74 -5.60
CA GLU A 28 -5.83 5.69 -4.71
C GLU A 28 -5.45 5.08 -3.35
N LEU A 29 -4.75 3.94 -3.36
CA LEU A 29 -4.32 3.27 -2.14
C LEU A 29 -3.38 4.14 -1.31
N LEU A 30 -2.36 4.73 -1.93
CA LEU A 30 -1.38 5.58 -1.23
C LEU A 30 -2.04 6.85 -0.69
N GLN A 31 -2.90 7.51 -1.47
CA GLN A 31 -3.62 8.71 -1.04
C GLN A 31 -4.52 8.40 0.15
N THR A 32 -5.27 7.29 0.11
CA THR A 32 -6.13 6.88 1.23
C THR A 32 -5.31 6.60 2.50
N ILE A 33 -4.15 5.97 2.38
CA ILE A 33 -3.25 5.75 3.52
C ILE A 33 -2.76 7.08 4.11
N ILE A 34 -2.38 8.03 3.25
CA ILE A 34 -1.95 9.36 3.67
C ILE A 34 -3.07 10.07 4.43
N ASP A 35 -4.29 10.05 3.89
CA ASP A 35 -5.44 10.75 4.45
C ASP A 35 -5.88 10.15 5.80
N GLU A 36 -5.93 8.82 5.92
CA GLU A 36 -6.34 8.15 7.18
C GLU A 36 -5.31 8.25 8.30
N ASN A 37 -4.01 8.33 7.96
CA ASN A 37 -2.94 8.35 8.94
C ASN A 37 -2.29 9.73 9.14
N GLY A 38 -2.58 10.71 8.28
CA GLY A 38 -1.89 12.01 8.27
C GLY A 38 -0.39 11.87 7.99
N VAL A 39 -0.01 11.01 7.05
CA VAL A 39 1.40 10.74 6.74
C VAL A 39 2.01 11.91 5.97
N CYS A 40 3.09 12.48 6.49
CA CYS A 40 3.96 13.36 5.73
C CYS A 40 5.06 12.52 5.04
N GLN A 41 5.30 12.78 3.75
CA GLN A 41 6.29 12.03 2.96
C GLN A 41 7.70 12.09 3.56
N GLU A 42 8.07 13.21 4.18
CA GLU A 42 9.37 13.43 4.83
C GLU A 42 9.62 12.46 6.01
N ASP A 43 8.55 11.94 6.62
CA ASP A 43 8.63 10.99 7.72
C ASP A 43 8.70 9.53 7.25
N VAL A 44 8.59 9.28 5.94
CA VAL A 44 8.62 7.92 5.39
C VAL A 44 10.04 7.47 5.13
N ALA A 45 10.48 6.44 5.86
CA ALA A 45 11.81 5.85 5.69
C ALA A 45 11.91 5.04 4.38
N SER A 46 10.90 4.25 4.06
CA SER A 46 10.84 3.46 2.82
C SER A 46 9.44 2.91 2.55
N VAL A 47 9.23 2.45 1.31
CA VAL A 47 8.02 1.75 0.89
C VAL A 47 8.39 0.48 0.14
N ILE A 48 7.76 -0.62 0.52
CA ILE A 48 7.83 -1.89 -0.20
C ILE A 48 6.46 -2.14 -0.84
N PHE A 49 6.46 -2.38 -2.14
CA PHE A 49 5.31 -2.81 -2.91
C PHE A 49 5.46 -4.28 -3.26
N THR A 50 4.35 -5.03 -3.20
CA THR A 50 4.28 -6.37 -3.79
C THR A 50 3.11 -6.45 -4.77
N THR A 51 3.30 -7.19 -5.86
CA THR A 51 2.21 -7.53 -6.79
C THR A 51 2.10 -9.03 -6.94
N THR A 52 0.88 -9.52 -7.13
CA THR A 52 0.69 -10.90 -7.57
C THR A 52 1.30 -11.12 -8.96
N PRO A 53 1.75 -12.34 -9.31
CA PRO A 53 2.46 -12.61 -10.57
C PRO A 53 1.64 -12.34 -11.84
N ASP A 54 0.33 -12.19 -11.72
CA ASP A 54 -0.59 -11.85 -12.81
C ASP A 54 -0.65 -10.34 -13.11
N LEU A 55 0.19 -9.52 -12.45
CA LEU A 55 0.39 -8.10 -12.73
C LEU A 55 1.85 -7.82 -13.08
N ASP A 56 2.11 -7.61 -14.37
CA ASP A 56 3.44 -7.36 -14.93
C ASP A 56 3.52 -6.13 -15.84
N ALA A 57 2.40 -5.41 -16.06
CA ALA A 57 2.36 -4.30 -17.00
C ALA A 57 3.16 -3.06 -16.56
N VAL A 58 3.25 -2.80 -15.25
CA VAL A 58 4.04 -1.67 -14.70
C VAL A 58 4.36 -1.87 -13.21
N CYS A 59 5.49 -1.33 -12.75
CA CYS A 59 5.84 -1.31 -11.34
C CYS A 59 4.97 -0.30 -10.56
N PRO A 60 4.32 -0.70 -9.44
CA PRO A 60 3.51 0.20 -8.62
C PRO A 60 4.26 1.44 -8.09
N ALA A 61 5.56 1.32 -7.83
CA ALA A 61 6.39 2.44 -7.39
C ALA A 61 6.39 3.64 -8.37
N ALA A 62 6.03 3.44 -9.64
CA ALA A 62 5.86 4.54 -10.58
C ALA A 62 4.71 5.49 -10.18
N ALA A 63 3.64 4.97 -9.57
CA ALA A 63 2.55 5.79 -9.03
C ALA A 63 3.03 6.70 -7.90
N ALA A 64 3.79 6.15 -6.94
CA ALA A 64 4.37 6.95 -5.86
C ALA A 64 5.27 8.07 -6.40
N ARG A 65 6.08 7.81 -7.43
CA ARG A 65 6.89 8.84 -8.09
C ARG A 65 6.05 9.93 -8.75
N GLN A 66 4.93 9.57 -9.40
CA GLN A 66 3.98 10.53 -9.96
C GLN A 66 3.32 11.40 -8.89
N MET A 67 3.16 10.87 -7.67
CA MET A 67 2.69 11.62 -6.49
C MET A 67 3.78 12.48 -5.82
N GLY A 68 5.00 12.53 -6.36
CA GLY A 68 6.10 13.34 -5.80
C GLY A 68 7.04 12.59 -4.85
N TRP A 69 6.91 11.27 -4.72
CA TRP A 69 7.79 10.44 -3.87
C TRP A 69 9.12 10.17 -4.57
N THR A 70 9.89 11.23 -4.79
CA THR A 70 11.13 11.22 -5.57
C THR A 70 12.36 10.80 -4.76
N TYR A 71 12.39 11.12 -3.47
CA TYR A 71 13.52 10.84 -2.57
C TYR A 71 13.31 9.62 -1.66
N THR A 72 12.06 9.20 -1.45
CA THR A 72 11.72 8.05 -0.62
C THR A 72 12.27 6.76 -1.25
N ALA A 73 12.86 5.87 -0.45
CA ALA A 73 13.32 4.58 -0.94
C ALA A 73 12.12 3.69 -1.29
N LEU A 74 11.94 3.37 -2.58
CA LEU A 74 10.84 2.54 -3.08
C LEU A 74 11.39 1.21 -3.62
N LEU A 75 10.79 0.09 -3.23
CA LEU A 75 11.15 -1.24 -3.71
C LEU A 75 9.89 -1.99 -4.16
N CYS A 76 9.94 -2.64 -5.33
CA CYS A 76 8.90 -3.55 -5.78
C CYS A 76 9.43 -4.99 -5.72
N LEU A 77 8.58 -5.91 -5.27
CA LEU A 77 8.83 -7.35 -5.22
C LEU A 77 7.63 -8.08 -5.84
N GLN A 78 7.84 -9.32 -6.26
CA GLN A 78 6.73 -10.22 -6.56
C GLN A 78 6.22 -10.84 -5.27
N GLU A 79 4.90 -10.88 -5.09
CA GLU A 79 4.25 -11.55 -3.97
C GLU A 79 4.41 -13.07 -4.07
N MET A 80 4.41 -13.74 -2.92
CA MET A 80 4.40 -15.20 -2.85
C MET A 80 3.22 -15.78 -3.64
N VAL A 81 3.49 -16.79 -4.47
CA VAL A 81 2.45 -17.51 -5.22
C VAL A 81 1.80 -18.53 -4.30
N VAL A 82 0.58 -18.22 -3.86
CA VAL A 82 -0.25 -19.13 -3.05
C VAL A 82 -1.47 -19.54 -3.88
N PRO A 83 -1.75 -20.85 -4.05
CA PRO A 83 -2.95 -21.31 -4.74
C PRO A 83 -4.22 -20.67 -4.15
N GLU A 84 -5.16 -20.30 -5.02
CA GLU A 84 -6.45 -19.68 -4.65
C GLU A 84 -6.34 -18.35 -3.87
N SER A 85 -5.14 -17.75 -3.84
CA SER A 85 -4.97 -16.40 -3.28
C SER A 85 -5.60 -15.34 -4.16
N LEU A 86 -5.87 -14.18 -3.56
CA LEU A 86 -6.54 -13.05 -4.21
C LEU A 86 -5.73 -12.60 -5.46
N PRO A 87 -6.30 -12.72 -6.68
CA PRO A 87 -5.61 -12.35 -7.91
C PRO A 87 -5.54 -10.83 -8.09
N ARG A 88 -4.63 -10.39 -8.98
CA ARG A 88 -4.47 -8.99 -9.39
C ARG A 88 -4.39 -8.01 -8.22
N CYS A 89 -3.62 -8.39 -7.20
CA CYS A 89 -3.54 -7.67 -5.94
C CYS A 89 -2.21 -6.93 -5.83
N ILE A 90 -2.30 -5.65 -5.47
CA ILE A 90 -1.17 -4.78 -5.15
C ILE A 90 -1.19 -4.57 -3.64
N ARG A 91 -0.06 -4.79 -2.98
CA ARG A 91 0.11 -4.56 -1.54
C ARG A 91 1.23 -3.57 -1.30
N VAL A 92 1.13 -2.87 -0.19
CA VAL A 92 2.15 -1.93 0.26
C VAL A 92 2.45 -2.12 1.75
N LEU A 93 3.73 -1.95 2.10
CA LEU A 93 4.23 -1.78 3.45
C LEU A 93 5.03 -0.48 3.50
N ILE A 94 4.50 0.51 4.20
CA ILE A 94 5.18 1.79 4.44
C ILE A 94 5.88 1.71 5.78
N HIS A 95 7.18 2.02 5.81
CA HIS A 95 7.93 2.24 7.05
C HIS A 95 7.89 3.73 7.39
N TRP A 96 7.06 4.09 8.36
CA TRP A 96 6.77 5.46 8.75
C TRP A 96 7.36 5.77 10.13
N ASN A 97 8.14 6.84 10.21
CA ASN A 97 8.66 7.37 11.47
C ASN A 97 7.59 8.25 12.14
N THR A 98 7.09 7.82 13.28
CA THR A 98 5.96 8.49 13.95
C THR A 98 5.99 8.26 15.45
N ASP A 99 5.37 9.18 16.19
CA ASP A 99 5.12 9.02 17.62
C ASP A 99 3.81 8.25 17.91
N ARG A 100 3.01 7.94 16.89
CA ARG A 100 1.77 7.15 17.02
C ARG A 100 2.03 5.75 17.61
N ALA A 101 1.13 5.33 18.48
CA ALA A 101 1.07 3.97 18.98
C ALA A 101 0.68 2.99 17.84
N ILE A 102 0.99 1.70 18.04
CA ILE A 102 0.80 0.70 16.98
C ILE A 102 -0.68 0.45 16.67
N ASP A 103 -1.55 0.62 17.66
CA ASP A 103 -3.00 0.49 17.61
C ASP A 103 -3.72 1.74 17.08
N GLU A 104 -3.00 2.84 16.87
CA GLU A 104 -3.48 4.06 16.22
C GLU A 104 -3.18 4.10 14.71
N ILE A 105 -2.52 3.06 14.18
CA ILE A 105 -2.19 2.96 12.76
C ILE A 105 -3.37 2.37 12.00
N HIS A 106 -3.86 3.13 11.01
CA HIS A 106 -4.94 2.72 10.14
C HIS A 106 -4.38 2.01 8.91
N HIS A 107 -4.67 0.71 8.80
CA HIS A 107 -4.30 -0.08 7.62
C HIS A 107 -5.43 -0.07 6.60
N VAL A 108 -5.09 0.13 5.34
CA VAL A 108 -6.07 0.39 4.28
C VAL A 108 -6.24 -0.83 3.37
N TYR A 109 -7.47 -1.28 3.19
CA TYR A 109 -7.79 -2.39 2.29
C TYR A 109 -8.94 -1.98 1.37
N LEU A 110 -8.65 -1.82 0.08
CA LEU A 110 -9.60 -1.33 -0.93
C LEU A 110 -10.10 -2.47 -1.83
N HIS A 111 -11.22 -2.22 -2.52
CA HIS A 111 -11.79 -3.13 -3.52
C HIS A 111 -11.93 -4.57 -2.99
N GLN A 112 -11.46 -5.57 -3.76
CA GLN A 112 -11.53 -6.97 -3.34
C GLN A 112 -10.48 -7.30 -2.27
N ALA A 113 -9.48 -6.44 -2.03
CA ALA A 113 -8.47 -6.67 -0.99
C ALA A 113 -9.04 -6.56 0.43
N ARG A 114 -10.26 -6.04 0.59
CA ARG A 114 -11.02 -6.05 1.86
C ARG A 114 -11.15 -7.44 2.46
N VAL A 115 -11.23 -8.49 1.63
CA VAL A 115 -11.34 -9.88 2.09
C VAL A 115 -10.10 -10.38 2.82
N LEU A 116 -8.95 -9.70 2.68
CA LEU A 116 -7.70 -10.09 3.34
C LEU A 116 -7.72 -9.81 4.85
N ARG A 117 -8.52 -8.83 5.30
CA ARG A 117 -8.64 -8.40 6.71
C ARG A 117 -10.08 -7.97 7.04
N PRO A 118 -11.03 -8.92 7.07
CA PRO A 118 -12.43 -8.60 7.40
C PRO A 118 -12.57 -7.96 8.79
N ASP A 119 -11.68 -8.30 9.72
CA ASP A 119 -11.63 -7.77 11.08
C ASP A 119 -11.28 -6.27 11.16
N LEU A 120 -10.51 -5.75 10.21
CA LEU A 120 -10.16 -4.32 10.15
C LEU A 120 -11.19 -3.52 9.38
N VAL A 121 -11.71 -4.10 8.29
CA VAL A 121 -12.70 -3.44 7.43
C VAL A 121 -14.04 -3.26 8.15
N ALA A 122 -14.43 -4.21 9.01
CA ALA A 122 -15.66 -4.11 9.79
C ALA A 122 -15.66 -3.00 10.84
N ARG A 123 -14.49 -2.44 11.20
CA ARG A 123 -14.37 -1.34 12.17
C ARG A 123 -14.58 0.05 11.56
N SER A 124 -14.65 0.15 10.23
CA SER A 124 -14.76 1.42 9.50
C SER A 124 -16.20 1.83 9.18
N ILE A 125 -17.19 1.35 9.96
CA ILE A 125 -18.63 1.67 9.81
C ILE A 125 -19.13 2.35 11.08
#